data_AF-A0A1G7G1Q6-F1
#
_entry.id   AF-A0A1G7G1Q6-F1
#
_cell.length_a   1.000
_cell.length_b   1.000
_cell.length_c   1.000
_cell.angle_alpha   90.00
_cell.angle_beta   90.00
_cell.angle_gamma   90.00
#
_symmetry.space_group_name_H-M   'P 1'
#
loop_
_entity.id
_entity.type
_entity.pdbx_description
1 polymer ?
#
loop_
_entity_poly.entity_id
_entity_poly.type
_entity_poly.pdbx_seq_one_letter_code
_entity_poly.pdbx_strand_id
1 'polypeptide(L)' 'MIRNTKVVGVAEFTRDMAQTLTDYFDTYAVEGIVSIELGDDGTLWLPNRRLGGRQFLGMAKLPAEAKIF' A
#
# COMPACT_ATOMS: atom_id res chain seq x y z
N MET A 1 -5.86 -14.15 -26.13
CA MET A 1 -4.45 -14.19 -25.69
C MET A 1 -4.48 -14.37 -24.17
N ILE A 2 -4.07 -15.54 -23.66
CA ILE A 2 -4.05 -15.79 -22.20
C ILE A 2 -2.77 -15.14 -21.66
N ARG A 3 -2.91 -14.06 -20.88
CA ARG A 3 -1.77 -13.48 -20.16
C ARG A 3 -1.41 -14.44 -19.03
N ASN A 4 -0.26 -15.10 -19.15
CA ASN A 4 0.30 -15.89 -18.07
C ASN A 4 1.02 -14.93 -17.09
N THR A 5 0.24 -14.24 -16.25
CA THR A 5 0.76 -13.26 -15.30
C THR A 5 1.36 -13.97 -14.10
N LYS A 6 2.66 -13.76 -13.84
CA LYS A 6 3.30 -14.19 -12.61
C LYS A 6 2.85 -13.30 -11.45
N VAL A 7 2.15 -13.86 -10.47
CA VAL A 7 1.82 -13.16 -9.22
C VAL A 7 3.09 -13.07 -8.37
N VAL A 8 3.49 -11.84 -7.99
CA VAL A 8 4.69 -11.57 -7.19
C VAL A 8 4.37 -11.18 -5.74
N GLY A 9 3.09 -10.97 -5.42
CA GLY A 9 2.61 -10.64 -4.08
C GLY A 9 1.10 -10.41 -4.09
N VAL A 10 0.48 -10.52 -2.91
CA VAL A 10 -0.95 -10.22 -2.68
C VAL A 10 -1.03 -9.21 -1.54
N ALA A 11 -1.72 -8.09 -1.76
CA ALA A 11 -2.02 -7.12 -0.72
C ALA A 11 -3.47 -7.31 -0.27
N GLU A 12 -3.67 -7.50 1.03
CA GLU A 12 -4.99 -7.62 1.65
C GLU A 12 -5.31 -6.34 2.42
N PHE A 13 -6.50 -5.77 2.17
CA PHE A 13 -6.95 -4.55 2.82
C PHE A 13 -8.23 -4.81 3.60
N THR A 14 -8.28 -4.29 4.82
CA THR A 14 -9.55 -4.16 5.55
C THR A 14 -10.39 -3.03 4.94
N ARG A 15 -11.68 -3.00 5.25
CA ARG A 15 -12.61 -2.01 4.70
C ARG A 15 -12.23 -0.58 5.06
N ASP A 16 -11.77 -0.36 6.28
CA ASP A 16 -11.29 0.92 6.80
C ASP A 16 -10.01 1.40 6.12
N MET A 17 -9.08 0.49 5.77
CA MET A 17 -7.90 0.84 4.97
C MET A 17 -8.31 1.31 3.56
N ALA A 18 -9.25 0.60 2.92
CA ALA A 18 -9.75 1.01 1.60
C ALA A 18 -10.46 2.36 1.64
N GLN A 19 -11.23 2.62 2.70
CA GLN A 19 -11.85 3.93 2.92
C GLN A 19 -10.80 5.02 3.12
N THR A 20 -9.80 4.77 3.97
CA THR A 20 -8.69 5.72 4.20
C THR A 20 -7.94 6.02 2.89
N LEU A 21 -7.65 5.02 2.06
CA LEU A 21 -7.05 5.23 0.74
C LEU A 21 -7.91 6.13 -0.15
N THR A 22 -9.23 5.97 -0.10
CA THR A 22 -10.17 6.76 -0.89
C THR A 22 -10.21 8.20 -0.40
N ASP A 23 -10.35 8.40 0.91
CA ASP A 23 -10.48 9.73 1.52
C ASP A 23 -9.25 10.61 1.28
N TYR A 24 -8.07 9.99 1.22
CA TYR A 24 -6.78 10.67 1.05
C TYR A 24 -6.19 10.53 -0.35
N PHE A 25 -6.87 9.88 -1.30
CA PHE A 25 -6.29 9.53 -2.61
C PHE A 25 -5.69 10.74 -3.31
N ASP A 26 -6.49 11.78 -3.55
CA ASP A 26 -6.08 12.97 -4.31
C ASP A 26 -4.99 13.78 -3.62
N THR A 27 -4.88 13.66 -2.29
CA THR A 27 -3.87 14.36 -1.50
C THR A 27 -2.49 13.72 -1.65
N TYR A 28 -2.45 12.39 -1.72
CA TYR A 28 -1.21 11.61 -1.76
C TYR A 28 -0.86 11.10 -3.16
N ALA A 29 -1.78 11.19 -4.12
CA ALA A 29 -1.56 10.78 -5.49
C ALA A 29 -0.51 11.67 -6.18
N VAL A 30 0.43 11.01 -6.85
CA VAL A 30 1.37 11.65 -7.78
C VAL A 30 1.09 11.03 -9.14
N GLU A 31 0.70 11.87 -10.11
CA GLU A 31 0.31 11.42 -11.46
C GLU A 31 -0.81 10.37 -11.46
N GLY A 32 -1.78 10.52 -10.53
CA GLY A 32 -2.91 9.61 -10.40
C GLY A 32 -2.57 8.26 -9.74
N ILE A 33 -1.38 8.13 -9.14
CA ILE A 33 -0.92 6.90 -8.48
C ILE A 33 -0.63 7.18 -7.01
N VAL A 34 -1.17 6.35 -6.12
CA VAL A 34 -0.82 6.33 -4.70
C VAL A 34 0.18 5.20 -4.46
N SER A 35 1.33 5.56 -3.89
CA SER A 35 2.30 4.59 -3.39
C SER A 35 2.00 4.30 -1.91
N ILE A 36 2.21 3.06 -1.48
CA ILE A 36 2.09 2.65 -0.08
C ILE A 36 3.45 2.12 0.36
N GLU A 37 4.00 2.66 1.45
CA GLU A 37 5.22 2.16 2.08
C GLU A 37 4.87 1.03 3.06
N LEU A 38 5.63 -0.06 3.02
CA LEU A 38 5.53 -1.17 3.95
C LEU A 38 6.73 -1.15 4.91
N GLY A 39 6.44 -1.05 6.20
CA GLY A 39 7.41 -1.24 7.28
C GLY A 39 7.75 -2.70 7.49
N ASP A 40 8.92 -2.96 8.05
CA ASP A 40 9.40 -4.30 8.44
C ASP A 40 8.55 -4.95 9.54
N ASP A 41 7.86 -4.14 10.34
CA ASP A 41 6.87 -4.52 11.34
C ASP A 41 5.46 -4.76 10.77
N GLY A 42 5.30 -4.68 9.44
CA GLY A 42 4.02 -4.84 8.76
C GLY A 42 3.15 -3.58 8.73
N THR A 43 3.64 -2.42 9.17
CA THR A 43 2.88 -1.17 9.08
C THR A 43 2.79 -0.64 7.64
N LEU A 44 1.64 -0.08 7.26
CA LEU A 44 1.40 0.55 5.96
C LEU A 44 1.28 2.05 6.11
N TRP A 45 1.96 2.79 5.24
CA TRP A 45 2.01 4.25 5.28
C TRP A 45 1.76 4.87 3.91
N LEU A 46 1.04 5.99 3.90
CA LEU A 46 0.90 6.86 2.74
C LEU A 46 1.95 7.98 2.82
N PRO A 47 3.04 7.93 2.03
CA PRO A 47 4.06 8.96 2.07
C PRO A 47 3.59 10.24 1.38
N ASN A 48 3.64 11.37 2.08
CA ASN A 48 3.40 12.67 1.47
C ASN A 48 4.71 13.23 0.89
N ARG A 49 4.95 12.95 -0.39
CA ARG A 49 6.15 13.44 -1.08
C ARG A 49 6.18 14.96 -1.30
N ARG A 50 5.04 15.65 -1.18
CA ARG A 50 4.92 17.10 -1.44
C ARG A 50 5.19 17.94 -0.19
N LEU A 51 4.67 17.54 0.96
CA LEU A 51 4.73 18.31 2.21
C LEU A 51 5.73 17.74 3.23
N GLY A 52 6.25 16.53 2.97
CA GLY A 52 7.05 15.78 3.94
C GLY A 52 6.15 15.13 5.00
N GLY A 53 6.44 13.87 5.33
CA GLY A 53 5.69 13.09 6.31
C GLY A 53 4.90 11.92 5.71
N ARG A 54 4.10 11.26 6.55
CA ARG A 54 3.33 10.07 6.18
C ARG A 54 2.06 9.94 7.01
N GLN A 55 0.99 9.41 6.38
CA GLN A 55 -0.25 9.05 7.06
C GLN A 55 -0.29 7.55 7.32
N PHE A 56 -0.63 7.14 8.54
CA PHE A 56 -0.82 5.73 8.85
C PHE A 56 -2.05 5.20 8.13
N LEU A 57 -1.87 4.10 7.40
CA LEU A 57 -2.93 3.45 6.64
C LEU A 57 -3.48 2.22 7.37
N GLY A 58 -2.63 1.48 8.09
CA GLY A 58 -3.01 0.27 8.80
C GLY A 58 -1.83 -0.68 8.96
N MET A 59 -2.11 -1.93 9.34
CA MET A 59 -1.12 -3.01 9.35
C MET A 59 -1.47 -4.03 8.27
N ALA A 60 -0.51 -4.34 7.41
CA ALA A 60 -0.61 -5.47 6.51
C ALA A 60 -0.45 -6.77 7.32
N LYS A 61 -1.26 -7.76 7.00
CA LYS A 61 -0.90 -9.13 7.31
C LYS A 61 0.25 -9.49 6.37
N LEU A 62 1.47 -9.54 6.88
CA LEU A 62 2.58 -10.08 6.12
C LEU A 62 2.20 -11.51 5.74
N PRO A 63 2.22 -11.89 4.44
CA PRO A 63 2.07 -13.30 4.10
C PRO A 63 3.16 -14.05 4.87
N ALA A 64 2.81 -15.16 5.51
CA ALA A 64 3.73 -15.93 6.36
C ALA A 64 5.04 -16.35 5.66
N GLU A 65 5.12 -16.12 4.34
CA GLU A 65 6.25 -16.38 3.46
C GLU A 65 6.61 -15.16 2.60
N ALA A 66 6.60 -13.95 3.16
CA ALA A 66 7.32 -12.83 2.55
C ALA A 66 8.84 -13.08 2.67
N LYS A 67 9.35 -14.10 1.97
CA LYS A 67 10.78 -14.25 1.70
C LYS A 67 11.16 -13.13 0.75
N ILE A 68 11.64 -12.04 1.35
CA ILE A 68 12.41 -11.01 0.66
C ILE A 68 13.67 -11.72 0.16
N PHE A 69 13.75 -11.96 -1.15
CA PHE A 69 14.96 -12.47 -1.83
C PHE A 69 15.94 -11.33 -2.08
#